data_AF-Q4CWY7-F1
#
_entry.id   AF-Q4CWY7-F1
#
_cell.length_a   1.000
_cell.length_b   1.000
_cell.length_c   1.000
_cell.angle_alpha   90.00
_cell.angle_beta   90.00
_cell.angle_gamma   90.00
#
_symmetry.space_group_name_H-M   'P 1'
#
loop_
_entity.id
_entity.type
_entity.pdbx_description
1 polymer ?
#
loop_
_entity_poly.entity_id
_entity_poly.type
_entity_poly.pdbx_seq_one_letter_code
_entity_poly.pdbx_strand_id
1 'polypeptide(L)'
;VLSAVLALQLTEALESLLDAIGTRVLSMVDQCRRSTLIRVLQCHAAFGLRDDVLVLRLLTTLEEQCSREIRLDISQVLTLLQATVDLDFPIPSKLAVNCFVCLEHHVDRMTMAQLGHAARLAVEVEMGYTASVHAVAMRALEHREALRTNATFRESVELLCDEFSVEIPWHMRPTVLRKRYQEERLNDYINKRRLASSNGLN
;
A
#
# COMPACT_ATOMS: atom_id res chain seq x y z
N VAL A 1 -1.08 5.46 23.71
CA VAL A 1 -1.11 3.98 23.91
C VAL A 1 -0.84 3.26 22.60
N LEU A 2 -1.76 3.27 21.62
CA LEU A 2 -1.58 2.54 20.36
C LEU A 2 -0.24 2.83 19.63
N SER A 3 0.19 4.10 19.57
CA SER A 3 1.51 4.43 18.97
C SER A 3 2.69 3.82 19.73
N ALA A 4 2.58 3.66 21.05
CA ALA A 4 3.62 3.00 21.84
C ALA A 4 3.59 1.49 21.66
N VAL A 5 2.40 0.91 21.47
CA VAL A 5 2.20 -0.52 21.23
C VAL A 5 2.92 -0.99 19.96
N LEU A 6 2.93 -0.18 18.89
CA LEU A 6 3.65 -0.49 17.64
C LEU A 6 5.17 -0.67 17.79
N ALA A 7 5.77 -0.17 18.87
CA ALA A 7 7.20 -0.35 19.13
C ALA A 7 7.51 -1.61 19.96
N LEU A 8 6.49 -2.37 20.36
CA LEU A 8 6.63 -3.55 21.20
C LEU A 8 6.61 -4.83 20.37
N GLN A 9 7.22 -5.89 20.91
CA GLN A 9 7.04 -7.25 20.39
C GLN A 9 5.67 -7.79 20.79
N LEU A 10 5.04 -8.56 19.90
CA LEU A 10 3.76 -9.19 20.19
C LEU A 10 3.93 -10.20 21.33
N THR A 11 3.11 -10.06 22.35
CA THR A 11 2.99 -10.98 23.49
C THR A 11 1.51 -11.25 23.72
N GLU A 12 1.16 -12.38 24.34
CA GLU A 12 -0.24 -12.70 24.66
C GLU A 12 -0.94 -11.58 25.44
N ALA A 13 -0.23 -10.92 26.36
CA ALA A 13 -0.74 -9.78 27.11
C ALA A 13 -0.99 -8.55 26.24
N LEU A 14 -0.16 -8.32 25.22
CA LEU A 14 -0.33 -7.23 24.27
C LEU A 14 -1.47 -7.49 23.30
N GLU A 15 -1.59 -8.72 22.81
CA GLU A 15 -2.71 -9.17 21.98
C GLU A 15 -4.03 -9.01 22.74
N SER A 16 -4.11 -9.52 23.97
CA SER A 16 -5.29 -9.33 24.84
C SER A 16 -5.62 -7.85 25.09
N LEU A 17 -4.60 -6.99 25.20
CA LEU A 17 -4.80 -5.54 25.32
C LEU A 17 -5.35 -4.94 24.02
N LEU A 18 -4.84 -5.37 22.86
CA LEU A 18 -5.33 -4.93 21.55
C LEU A 18 -6.77 -5.38 21.32
N ASP A 19 -7.12 -6.61 21.67
CA ASP A 19 -8.50 -7.13 21.59
C ASP A 19 -9.45 -6.35 22.51
N ALA A 20 -9.01 -6.05 23.74
CA ALA A 20 -9.79 -5.24 24.66
C ALA A 20 -9.99 -3.81 24.15
N ILE A 21 -8.99 -3.22 23.50
CA ILE A 21 -9.11 -1.93 22.84
C ILE A 21 -10.07 -2.05 21.64
N GLY A 22 -9.90 -3.06 20.78
CA GLY A 22 -10.74 -3.32 19.62
C GLY A 22 -12.21 -3.44 20.00
N THR A 23 -12.51 -4.27 21.00
CA THR A 23 -13.87 -4.46 21.55
C THR A 23 -14.48 -3.15 22.05
N ARG A 24 -13.70 -2.34 22.78
CA ARG A 24 -14.17 -1.03 23.27
C ARG A 24 -14.40 -0.06 22.12
N VAL A 25 -13.45 0.01 21.18
CA VAL A 25 -13.52 0.87 19.99
C VAL A 25 -14.74 0.49 19.15
N LEU A 26 -15.04 -0.79 18.97
CA LEU A 26 -16.18 -1.26 18.18
C LEU A 26 -17.51 -0.64 18.65
N SER A 27 -17.71 -0.51 19.96
CA SER A 27 -18.92 0.06 20.55
C SER A 27 -19.07 1.58 20.37
N MET A 28 -17.98 2.29 20.06
CA MET A 28 -17.93 3.76 19.97
C MET A 28 -17.18 4.24 18.72
N VAL A 29 -17.11 3.41 17.69
CA VAL A 29 -16.25 3.62 16.52
C VAL A 29 -16.61 4.93 15.80
N ASP A 30 -17.90 5.24 15.72
CA ASP A 30 -18.43 6.44 15.07
C ASP A 30 -18.01 7.74 15.81
N GLN A 31 -17.67 7.63 17.10
CA GLN A 31 -17.21 8.75 17.94
C GLN A 31 -15.68 8.87 17.98
N CYS A 32 -14.96 7.87 17.48
CA CYS A 32 -13.50 7.87 17.50
C CYS A 32 -12.94 8.84 16.47
N ARG A 33 -11.80 9.46 16.81
CA ARG A 33 -11.03 10.26 15.86
C ARG A 33 -10.47 9.37 14.75
N ARG A 34 -10.44 9.87 13.51
CA ARG A 34 -9.79 9.20 12.36
C ARG A 34 -8.38 8.71 12.66
N SER A 35 -7.55 9.52 13.33
CA SER A 35 -6.18 9.14 13.70
C SER A 35 -6.15 7.94 14.65
N THR A 36 -7.15 7.80 15.53
CA THR A 36 -7.31 6.62 16.38
C THR A 36 -7.69 5.40 15.55
N LEU A 37 -8.69 5.53 14.66
CA LEU A 37 -9.16 4.44 13.79
C LEU A 37 -8.02 3.90 12.91
N ILE A 38 -7.28 4.79 12.23
CA ILE A 38 -6.12 4.44 11.40
C ILE A 38 -5.04 3.77 12.25
N ARG A 39 -4.83 4.22 13.49
CA ARG A 39 -3.82 3.62 14.36
C ARG A 39 -4.22 2.22 14.84
N VAL A 40 -5.51 1.98 15.08
CA VAL A 40 -6.00 0.62 15.39
C VAL A 40 -5.76 -0.29 14.19
N LEU A 41 -6.16 0.11 12.97
CA LEU A 41 -5.89 -0.65 11.75
C LEU A 41 -4.40 -0.95 11.59
N GLN A 42 -3.53 0.05 11.81
CA GLN A 42 -2.08 -0.14 11.74
C GLN A 42 -1.57 -1.15 12.77
N CYS A 43 -2.11 -1.17 13.99
CA CYS A 43 -1.74 -2.18 14.98
C CYS A 43 -2.17 -3.58 14.55
N HIS A 44 -3.39 -3.73 14.03
CA HIS A 44 -3.87 -5.02 13.53
C HIS A 44 -2.99 -5.53 12.38
N ALA A 45 -2.66 -4.65 11.42
CA ALA A 45 -1.74 -4.95 10.32
C ALA A 45 -0.35 -5.38 10.82
N ALA A 46 0.26 -4.57 11.69
CA ALA A 46 1.62 -4.81 12.19
C ALA A 46 1.76 -6.13 12.97
N PHE A 47 0.69 -6.60 13.60
CA PHE A 47 0.67 -7.82 14.42
C PHE A 47 -0.07 -8.99 13.76
N GLY A 48 -0.59 -8.82 12.55
CA GLY A 48 -1.34 -9.87 11.83
C GLY A 48 -2.63 -10.30 12.54
N LEU A 49 -3.27 -9.40 13.29
CA LEU A 49 -4.49 -9.70 14.06
C LEU A 49 -5.70 -9.74 13.13
N ARG A 50 -6.29 -10.92 12.97
CA ARG A 50 -7.46 -11.15 12.11
C ARG A 50 -8.75 -10.90 12.87
N ASP A 51 -9.27 -9.68 12.73
CA ASP A 51 -10.62 -9.31 13.18
C ASP A 51 -11.33 -8.59 12.03
N ASP A 52 -11.86 -9.38 11.09
CA ASP A 52 -12.49 -8.88 9.86
C ASP A 52 -13.69 -7.97 10.16
N VAL A 53 -14.40 -8.24 11.25
CA VAL A 53 -15.58 -7.45 11.66
C VAL A 53 -15.14 -6.06 12.11
N LEU A 54 -14.12 -5.99 12.97
CA LEU A 54 -13.55 -4.73 13.40
C LEU A 54 -12.91 -3.98 12.23
N VAL A 55 -12.09 -4.64 11.43
CA VAL A 55 -11.41 -4.03 10.27
C VAL A 55 -12.44 -3.44 9.30
N LEU A 56 -13.47 -4.21 8.94
CA LEU A 56 -14.56 -3.71 8.08
C LEU A 56 -15.22 -2.48 8.71
N ARG A 57 -15.59 -2.55 9.99
CA ARG A 57 -16.27 -1.44 10.67
C ARG A 57 -15.40 -0.19 10.75
N LEU A 58 -14.09 -0.33 10.99
CA LEU A 58 -13.14 0.78 10.99
C LEU A 58 -13.05 1.43 9.61
N LEU A 59 -12.98 0.63 8.54
CA LEU A 59 -12.90 1.13 7.16
C LEU A 59 -14.18 1.82 6.71
N THR A 60 -15.36 1.26 7.00
CA THR A 60 -16.64 1.92 6.67
C THR A 60 -16.81 3.22 7.43
N THR A 61 -16.43 3.25 8.72
CA THR A 61 -16.48 4.48 9.52
C THR A 61 -15.52 5.53 8.97
N LEU A 62 -14.31 5.12 8.56
CA LEU A 62 -13.35 6.02 7.91
C LEU A 62 -13.87 6.54 6.57
N GLU A 63 -14.53 5.72 5.77
CA GLU A 63 -15.18 6.13 4.51
C GLU A 63 -16.26 7.21 4.75
N GLU A 64 -17.06 7.06 5.79
CA GLU A 64 -18.08 8.03 6.18
C GLU A 64 -17.48 9.33 6.73
N GLN A 65 -16.44 9.22 7.55
CA GLN A 65 -15.77 10.37 8.18
C GLN A 65 -14.85 11.15 7.22
N CYS A 66 -14.35 10.51 6.15
CA CYS A 66 -13.49 11.15 5.15
C CYS A 66 -14.33 11.72 4.00
N SER A 67 -14.66 13.01 4.11
CA SER A 67 -15.33 13.76 3.03
C SER A 67 -14.31 14.57 2.21
N ARG A 68 -14.75 15.18 1.10
CA ARG A 68 -13.90 16.10 0.31
C ARG A 68 -13.33 17.26 1.13
N GLU A 69 -14.06 17.70 2.16
CA GLU A 69 -13.72 18.82 3.04
C GLU A 69 -12.83 18.37 4.21
N ILE A 70 -13.02 17.14 4.68
CA ILE A 70 -12.31 16.60 5.84
C ILE A 70 -11.27 15.60 5.34
N ARG A 71 -10.08 16.12 5.00
CA ARG A 71 -8.99 15.32 4.44
C ARG A 71 -8.06 14.78 5.52
N LEU A 72 -7.57 13.58 5.27
CA LEU A 72 -6.43 13.00 5.99
C LEU A 72 -5.15 13.72 5.54
N ASP A 73 -4.12 13.71 6.38
CA ASP A 73 -2.78 14.14 5.93
C ASP A 73 -2.07 13.02 5.15
N ILE A 74 -0.96 13.35 4.45
CA ILE A 74 -0.20 12.38 3.65
C ILE A 74 0.18 11.14 4.47
N SER A 75 0.63 11.32 5.71
CA SER A 75 1.08 10.21 6.55
C SER A 75 -0.08 9.29 6.94
N GLN A 76 -1.25 9.87 7.24
CA GLN A 76 -2.47 9.14 7.55
C GLN A 76 -2.96 8.34 6.35
N VAL A 77 -2.95 8.94 5.15
CA VAL A 77 -3.34 8.24 3.92
C VAL A 77 -2.44 7.05 3.64
N LEU A 78 -1.11 7.25 3.65
CA LEU A 78 -0.17 6.18 3.37
C LEU A 78 -0.24 5.07 4.44
N THR A 79 -0.45 5.43 5.70
CA THR A 79 -0.61 4.45 6.79
C THR A 79 -1.89 3.64 6.61
N LEU A 80 -2.99 4.28 6.24
CA LEU A 80 -4.28 3.61 6.00
C LEU A 80 -4.18 2.62 4.83
N LEU A 81 -3.67 3.08 3.68
CA LEU A 81 -3.50 2.24 2.50
C LEU A 81 -2.53 1.08 2.77
N GLN A 82 -1.42 1.33 3.46
CA GLN A 82 -0.49 0.26 3.83
C GLN A 82 -1.15 -0.76 4.75
N ALA A 83 -1.90 -0.32 5.76
CA ALA A 83 -2.57 -1.22 6.68
C ALA A 83 -3.60 -2.11 5.96
N THR A 84 -4.30 -1.60 4.94
CA THR A 84 -5.23 -2.42 4.14
C THR A 84 -4.51 -3.47 3.29
N VAL A 85 -3.35 -3.12 2.73
CA VAL A 85 -2.51 -4.07 1.98
C VAL A 85 -1.95 -5.14 2.90
N ASP A 86 -1.41 -4.74 4.05
CA ASP A 86 -0.79 -5.66 5.02
C ASP A 86 -1.80 -6.63 5.64
N LEU A 87 -3.06 -6.19 5.80
CA LEU A 87 -4.16 -7.03 6.28
C LEU A 87 -4.78 -7.90 5.18
N ASP A 88 -4.39 -7.71 3.91
CA ASP A 88 -5.04 -8.34 2.75
C ASP A 88 -6.57 -8.12 2.74
N PHE A 89 -6.99 -6.90 3.12
CA PHE A 89 -8.40 -6.56 3.28
C PHE A 89 -8.83 -5.54 2.22
N PRO A 90 -9.95 -5.76 1.49
CA PRO A 90 -10.39 -4.86 0.44
C PRO A 90 -10.76 -3.49 1.02
N ILE A 91 -10.11 -2.45 0.52
CA ILE A 91 -10.45 -1.08 0.87
C ILE A 91 -11.74 -0.64 0.14
N PRO A 92 -12.71 0.02 0.82
CA PRO A 92 -13.87 0.59 0.15
C PRO A 92 -13.44 1.55 -0.97
N SER A 93 -14.01 1.35 -2.17
CA SER A 93 -13.56 2.06 -3.38
C SER A 93 -13.61 3.58 -3.26
N LYS A 94 -14.67 4.12 -2.63
CA LYS A 94 -14.80 5.56 -2.38
C LYS A 94 -13.72 6.07 -1.43
N LEU A 95 -13.36 5.31 -0.39
CA LEU A 95 -12.28 5.66 0.54
C LEU A 95 -10.93 5.64 -0.19
N ALA A 96 -10.68 4.62 -1.02
CA ALA A 96 -9.46 4.52 -1.83
C ALA A 96 -9.32 5.70 -2.81
N VAL A 97 -10.40 6.06 -3.51
CA VAL A 97 -10.44 7.25 -4.38
C VAL A 97 -10.16 8.52 -3.58
N ASN A 98 -10.78 8.70 -2.42
CA ASN A 98 -10.55 9.88 -1.56
C ASN A 98 -9.09 9.97 -1.09
N CYS A 99 -8.48 8.84 -0.75
CA CYS A 99 -7.06 8.75 -0.41
C CYS A 99 -6.19 9.25 -1.58
N PHE A 100 -6.40 8.77 -2.80
CA PHE A 100 -5.58 9.19 -3.94
C PHE A 100 -5.85 10.63 -4.39
N VAL A 101 -7.08 11.13 -4.28
CA VAL A 101 -7.38 12.56 -4.49
C VAL A 101 -6.66 13.43 -3.45
N CYS A 102 -6.54 12.96 -2.21
CA CYS A 102 -5.75 13.64 -1.19
C CYS A 102 -4.25 13.62 -1.52
N LEU A 103 -3.73 12.49 -2.00
CA LEU A 103 -2.34 12.36 -2.44
C LEU A 103 -2.03 13.28 -3.62
N GLU A 104 -2.89 13.32 -4.64
CA GLU A 104 -2.81 14.24 -5.77
C GLU A 104 -2.70 15.70 -5.29
N HIS A 105 -3.57 16.12 -4.37
CA HIS A 105 -3.58 17.48 -3.85
C HIS A 105 -2.29 17.85 -3.09
N HIS A 106 -1.58 16.87 -2.53
CA HIS A 106 -0.37 17.08 -1.75
C HIS A 106 0.90 16.60 -2.47
N VAL A 107 0.81 16.23 -3.75
CA VAL A 107 1.88 15.54 -4.48
C VAL A 107 3.18 16.36 -4.50
N ASP A 108 3.08 17.68 -4.61
CA ASP A 108 4.22 18.61 -4.62
C ASP A 108 4.95 18.71 -3.26
N ARG A 109 4.27 18.32 -2.17
CA ARG A 109 4.79 18.40 -0.80
C ARG A 109 5.32 17.06 -0.29
N MET A 110 5.17 15.99 -1.07
CA MET A 110 5.63 14.67 -0.67
C MET A 110 7.14 14.59 -0.72
N THR A 111 7.71 13.93 0.29
CA THR A 111 9.10 13.47 0.20
C THR A 111 9.22 12.37 -0.84
N MET A 112 10.43 12.13 -1.36
CA MET A 112 10.68 11.03 -2.31
C MET A 112 10.25 9.67 -1.76
N ALA A 113 10.44 9.43 -0.45
CA ALA A 113 10.00 8.20 0.20
C ALA A 113 8.47 8.06 0.18
N GLN A 114 7.74 9.13 0.49
CA GLN A 114 6.27 9.15 0.44
C GLN A 114 5.74 8.98 -0.97
N LEU A 115 6.40 9.59 -1.97
CA LEU A 115 6.00 9.50 -3.36
C LEU A 115 6.22 8.09 -3.93
N GLY A 116 7.35 7.45 -3.62
CA GLY A 116 7.59 6.05 -3.96
C GLY A 116 6.60 5.12 -3.26
N HIS A 117 6.31 5.37 -1.98
CA HIS A 117 5.32 4.62 -1.22
C HIS A 117 3.91 4.74 -1.83
N ALA A 118 3.49 5.96 -2.20
CA ALA A 118 2.23 6.21 -2.89
C ALA A 118 2.14 5.49 -4.25
N ALA A 119 3.23 5.51 -5.03
CA ALA A 119 3.30 4.83 -6.32
C ALA A 119 3.13 3.31 -6.17
N ARG A 120 3.83 2.71 -5.20
CA ARG A 120 3.69 1.29 -4.90
C ARG A 120 2.26 0.96 -4.44
N LEU A 121 1.70 1.74 -3.51
CA LEU A 121 0.35 1.52 -2.99
C LEU A 121 -0.73 1.66 -4.07
N ALA A 122 -0.56 2.51 -5.08
CA ALA A 122 -1.51 2.62 -6.20
C ALA A 122 -1.69 1.30 -6.94
N VAL A 123 -0.61 0.52 -7.06
CA VAL A 123 -0.63 -0.82 -7.65
C VAL A 123 -1.18 -1.83 -6.65
N GLU A 124 -0.67 -1.85 -5.42
CA GLU A 124 -1.04 -2.84 -4.39
C GLU A 124 -2.52 -2.77 -3.99
N VAL A 125 -3.17 -1.60 -4.05
CA VAL A 125 -4.61 -1.45 -3.78
C VAL A 125 -5.48 -1.46 -5.04
N GLU A 126 -4.91 -1.86 -6.19
CA GLU A 126 -5.61 -2.05 -7.47
C GLU A 126 -6.45 -0.82 -7.92
N MET A 127 -5.93 0.40 -7.72
CA MET A 127 -6.68 1.63 -8.03
C MET A 127 -7.01 1.82 -9.52
N GLY A 128 -6.29 1.15 -10.41
CA GLY A 128 -6.28 1.45 -11.83
C GLY A 128 -5.65 2.80 -12.16
N TYR A 129 -5.56 3.12 -13.45
CA TYR A 129 -4.92 4.35 -13.93
C TYR A 129 -5.88 5.55 -13.97
N THR A 130 -6.14 6.12 -12.80
CA THR A 130 -6.97 7.32 -12.63
C THR A 130 -6.18 8.61 -12.77
N ALA A 131 -6.85 9.77 -12.86
CA ALA A 131 -6.20 11.08 -12.91
C ALA A 131 -5.28 11.33 -11.69
N SER A 132 -5.72 10.93 -10.49
CA SER A 132 -4.93 11.08 -9.27
C SER A 132 -3.69 10.17 -9.28
N VAL A 133 -3.81 8.93 -9.78
CA VAL A 133 -2.66 8.02 -9.97
C VAL A 133 -1.72 8.57 -11.05
N HIS A 134 -2.24 9.14 -12.13
CA HIS A 134 -1.46 9.81 -13.16
C HIS A 134 -0.63 10.97 -12.57
N ALA A 135 -1.22 11.80 -11.71
CA ALA A 135 -0.49 12.90 -11.06
C ALA A 135 0.68 12.38 -10.19
N VAL A 136 0.45 11.33 -9.41
CA VAL A 136 1.50 10.66 -8.63
C VAL A 136 2.60 10.09 -9.55
N ALA A 137 2.20 9.42 -10.62
CA ALA A 137 3.12 8.83 -11.60
C ALA A 137 4.00 9.90 -12.26
N MET A 138 3.40 10.95 -12.81
CA MET A 138 4.13 12.04 -13.46
C MET A 138 5.10 12.71 -12.50
N ARG A 139 4.64 13.00 -11.27
CA ARG A 139 5.51 13.58 -10.26
C ARG A 139 6.69 12.67 -9.92
N ALA A 140 6.47 11.36 -9.81
CA ALA A 140 7.54 10.41 -9.53
C ALA A 140 8.57 10.34 -10.67
N LEU A 141 8.12 10.41 -11.92
CA LEU A 141 8.97 10.36 -13.11
C LEU A 141 9.82 11.63 -13.30
N GLU A 142 9.39 12.77 -12.76
CA GLU A 142 10.18 14.00 -12.74
C GLU A 142 11.44 13.90 -11.87
N HIS A 143 11.44 13.03 -10.85
CA HIS A 143 12.56 12.82 -9.92
C HIS A 143 13.66 11.92 -10.50
N ARG A 144 14.25 12.31 -11.64
CA ARG A 144 15.29 11.55 -12.36
C ARG A 144 16.47 11.12 -11.48
N GLU A 145 16.93 12.00 -10.61
CA GLU A 145 18.07 11.69 -9.73
C GLU A 145 17.71 10.62 -8.69
N ALA A 146 16.48 10.62 -8.20
CA ALA A 146 15.99 9.59 -7.29
C ALA A 146 15.88 8.24 -8.00
N LEU A 147 15.37 8.21 -9.24
CA LEU A 147 15.31 7.00 -10.07
C LEU A 147 16.70 6.38 -10.30
N ARG A 148 17.73 7.21 -10.39
CA ARG A 148 19.12 6.77 -10.55
C ARG A 148 19.72 6.24 -9.25
N THR A 149 19.55 6.94 -8.14
CA THR A 149 20.30 6.71 -6.90
C THR A 149 19.57 5.88 -5.84
N ASN A 150 18.24 5.91 -5.84
CA ASN A 150 17.41 5.25 -4.84
C ASN A 150 16.73 4.01 -5.43
N ALA A 151 17.17 2.83 -5.00
CA ALA A 151 16.69 1.55 -5.53
C ALA A 151 15.21 1.29 -5.19
N THR A 152 14.79 1.51 -3.94
CA THR A 152 13.40 1.28 -3.51
C THR A 152 12.42 2.24 -4.18
N PHE A 153 12.81 3.50 -4.35
CA PHE A 153 12.01 4.46 -5.12
C PHE A 153 11.88 4.02 -6.58
N ARG A 154 13.00 3.66 -7.23
CA ARG A 154 13.02 3.16 -8.60
C ARG A 154 12.11 1.95 -8.77
N GLU A 155 12.20 0.95 -7.89
CA GLU A 155 11.39 -0.26 -7.96
C GLU A 155 9.89 0.05 -7.87
N SER A 156 9.50 0.96 -6.99
CA SER A 156 8.10 1.39 -6.84
C SER A 156 7.58 2.08 -8.11
N VAL A 157 8.41 2.91 -8.76
CA VAL A 157 8.05 3.61 -10.00
C VAL A 157 8.05 2.66 -11.20
N GLU A 158 9.02 1.75 -11.29
CA GLU A 158 9.05 0.68 -12.31
C GLU A 158 7.78 -0.17 -12.21
N LEU A 159 7.40 -0.61 -11.00
CA LEU A 159 6.17 -1.37 -10.76
C LEU A 159 4.93 -0.62 -11.27
N LEU A 160 4.79 0.67 -10.92
CA LEU A 160 3.66 1.48 -11.38
C LEU A 160 3.62 1.62 -12.91
N CYS A 161 4.78 1.85 -13.54
CA CYS A 161 4.85 2.01 -14.99
C CYS A 161 4.54 0.71 -15.72
N ASP A 162 5.03 -0.42 -15.19
CA ASP A 162 4.80 -1.74 -15.75
C ASP A 162 3.32 -2.12 -15.63
N GLU A 163 2.70 -1.93 -14.46
CA GLU A 163 1.29 -2.27 -14.22
C GLU A 163 0.34 -1.45 -15.10
N PHE A 164 0.52 -0.12 -15.15
CA PHE A 164 -0.40 0.76 -15.87
C PHE A 164 0.05 1.12 -17.29
N SER A 165 1.08 0.44 -17.81
CA SER A 165 1.66 0.70 -19.15
C SER A 165 2.02 2.18 -19.38
N VAL A 166 2.51 2.85 -18.32
CA VAL A 166 2.98 4.24 -18.40
C VAL A 166 4.34 4.25 -19.09
N GLU A 167 4.63 5.32 -19.83
CA GLU A 167 5.92 5.43 -20.53
C GLU A 167 7.09 5.38 -19.53
N ILE A 168 7.85 4.28 -19.59
CA ILE A 168 9.08 4.11 -18.81
C ILE A 168 10.12 5.12 -19.31
N PRO A 169 10.74 5.91 -18.42
CA PRO A 169 11.79 6.84 -18.79
C PRO A 169 12.91 6.15 -19.55
N TRP A 170 13.38 6.78 -20.63
CA TRP A 170 14.38 6.20 -21.53
C TRP A 170 15.65 5.69 -20.81
N HIS A 171 16.06 6.37 -19.73
CA HIS A 171 17.26 6.02 -18.95
C HIS A 171 17.06 4.77 -18.07
N MET A 172 15.82 4.36 -17.82
CA MET A 172 15.47 3.16 -17.05
C MET A 172 15.15 1.96 -17.96
N ARG A 173 14.77 2.21 -19.23
CA ARG A 173 14.41 1.16 -20.20
C ARG A 173 15.42 0.00 -20.24
N PRO A 174 16.75 0.21 -20.28
CA PRO A 174 17.70 -0.91 -20.28
C PRO A 174 17.61 -1.79 -19.03
N THR A 175 17.41 -1.18 -17.86
CA THR A 175 17.29 -1.89 -16.58
C THR A 175 16.01 -2.73 -16.54
N VAL A 176 14.88 -2.12 -16.92
CA VAL A 176 13.58 -2.81 -16.96
C VAL A 176 13.59 -3.96 -17.97
N LEU A 177 14.07 -3.73 -19.20
CA LEU A 177 14.16 -4.77 -20.23
C LEU A 177 15.09 -5.92 -19.80
N ARG A 178 16.19 -5.63 -19.10
CA ARG A 178 17.09 -6.66 -18.59
C ARG A 178 16.41 -7.51 -17.51
N LYS A 179 15.68 -6.90 -16.58
CA LYS A 179 14.92 -7.62 -15.54
C LYS A 179 13.88 -8.53 -16.18
N ARG A 180 13.04 -7.99 -17.09
CA ARG A 180 12.03 -8.78 -17.82
C ARG A 180 12.65 -9.98 -18.56
N TYR A 181 13.75 -9.76 -19.28
CA TYR A 181 14.46 -10.84 -19.96
C TYR A 181 15.00 -11.91 -18.98
N GLN A 182 15.48 -11.51 -17.80
CA GLN A 182 15.95 -12.45 -16.77
C GLN A 182 14.80 -13.26 -16.17
N GLU A 183 13.65 -12.62 -15.90
CA GLU A 183 12.45 -13.27 -15.39
C GLU A 183 11.86 -14.26 -16.39
N GLU A 184 11.75 -13.87 -17.67
CA GLU A 184 11.34 -14.75 -18.77
C GLU A 184 12.25 -15.98 -18.86
N ARG A 185 13.58 -15.79 -18.82
CA ARG A 185 14.54 -16.89 -18.83
C ARG A 185 14.43 -17.81 -17.61
N LEU A 186 14.18 -17.25 -16.43
CA LEU A 186 14.00 -18.03 -15.21
C LEU A 186 12.71 -18.84 -15.29
N ASN A 187 11.61 -18.23 -15.73
CA ASN A 187 10.33 -18.90 -15.96
C ASN A 187 10.46 -20.02 -16.99
N ASP A 188 11.13 -19.77 -18.11
CA ASP A 188 11.44 -20.80 -19.12
C ASP A 188 12.24 -21.96 -18.54
N TYR A 189 13.23 -21.67 -17.71
CA TYR A 189 14.05 -22.68 -17.04
C TYR A 189 13.22 -23.52 -16.06
N ILE A 190 12.40 -22.89 -15.23
CA ILE A 190 11.50 -23.56 -14.27
C ILE A 190 10.49 -24.43 -15.02
N ASN A 191 9.87 -23.91 -16.08
CA ASN A 191 8.90 -24.61 -16.91
C ASN A 191 9.54 -25.85 -17.56
N LYS A 192 10.76 -25.73 -18.10
CA LYS A 192 11.52 -26.86 -18.65
C LYS A 192 11.82 -27.92 -17.59
N ARG A 193 12.22 -27.54 -16.36
CA ARG A 193 12.42 -28.50 -15.26
C ARG A 193 11.13 -29.20 -14.86
N ARG A 194 10.02 -28.48 -14.76
CA ARG A 194 8.70 -29.09 -14.42
C ARG A 194 8.29 -30.12 -15.46
N LEU A 195 8.44 -29.81 -16.75
CA LEU A 195 8.16 -30.73 -17.86
C LEU A 195 9.08 -31.96 -17.87
N ALA A 196 10.36 -31.79 -17.55
CA ALA A 196 11.30 -32.91 -17.44
C ALA A 196 10.96 -33.84 -16.26
N SER A 197 10.58 -33.28 -15.11
CA SER A 197 10.16 -34.05 -13.93
C SER A 197 8.84 -34.79 -14.15
N SER A 198 7.87 -34.21 -14.87
CA SER A 198 6.60 -34.89 -15.19
C SER A 198 6.79 -36.03 -16.17
N ASN A 199 7.76 -35.94 -17.09
CA ASN A 199 8.05 -37.00 -18.07
C ASN A 199 8.88 -38.15 -17.49
N GLY A 200 9.56 -37.96 -16.35
CA GLY A 200 10.38 -38.99 -15.70
C GLY A 200 9.64 -39.92 -14.73
N LEU A 201 8.32 -39.77 -14.60
CA LEU A 201 7.45 -40.60 -13.74
C LEU A 201 6.54 -41.56 -14.54
N ASN A 202 6.75 -41.69 -15.85
CA ASN A 202 6.15 -42.71 -16.71
C ASN A 202 7.22 -43.71 -17.16
#